data_AF-A0A7K3S2H3-F1
#
_entry.id   AF-A0A7K3S2H3-F1
#
_cell.length_a   1.000
_cell.length_b   1.000
_cell.length_c   1.000
_cell.angle_alpha   90.00
_cell.angle_beta   90.00
_cell.angle_gamma   90.00
#
_symmetry.space_group_name_H-M   'P 1'
#
loop_
_entity.id
_entity.type
_entity.pdbx_description
1 polymer ?
#
loop_
_entity_poly.entity_id
_entity_poly.type
_entity_poly.pdbx_seq_one_letter_code
_entity_poly.pdbx_strand_id
1 'polypeptide(L)'
;MQSKRDQVQAHGFMMGRLSSGLLMADPDAPESPLGRTTRGVVFGLLVTVLIGAGATVYGLLRPGGNDTWRKGEHLVVNRDTGARYLWTGTDGVLHPVRNYASARLIGGSDLKSVDVSTASLRDVPVGTPAGIPGAPDTLPDPGRLDAGAWHMCVTGPDGALPTTSGGVPDAGVDRPGATTVVAGAPLDSQDVGGDRGVLVRGPDRTEYLVWRGSRLALDRASDARNALGYGSEQAMPVSAAFLDALAPGPALKPPEVPGRGEKGPVIGGEPSTVGQLFEVSVPGGGSTYHLLRKDGLVPLSGLEAALVLGDPATQKDAYQGRSPEARAVGADALRTHRAKETAAAGSAGA
;
A
#
# COMPACT_ATOMS: atom_id res chain seq x y z
N MET A 1 -11.87 -30.14 99.85
CA MET A 1 -12.30 -29.01 98.99
C MET A 1 -12.33 -29.52 97.57
N GLN A 2 -13.49 -29.60 96.92
CA GLN A 2 -13.56 -29.95 95.50
C GLN A 2 -12.90 -28.84 94.68
N SER A 3 -11.96 -29.20 93.82
CA SER A 3 -11.24 -28.22 93.01
C SER A 3 -12.11 -27.78 91.83
N LYS A 4 -11.90 -26.55 91.30
CA LYS A 4 -12.60 -26.10 90.09
C LYS A 4 -12.39 -27.04 88.89
N ARG A 5 -11.28 -27.79 88.88
CA ARG A 5 -10.98 -28.81 87.87
C ARG A 5 -11.93 -30.00 87.97
N ASP A 6 -12.25 -30.44 89.18
CA ASP A 6 -13.20 -31.55 89.40
C ASP A 6 -14.61 -31.15 88.98
N GLN A 7 -15.01 -29.89 89.21
CA GLN A 7 -16.30 -29.36 88.74
C GLN A 7 -16.39 -29.33 87.21
N VAL A 8 -15.32 -28.92 86.53
CA VAL A 8 -15.26 -28.91 85.06
C VAL A 8 -15.28 -30.33 84.50
N GLN A 9 -14.57 -31.27 85.13
CA GLN A 9 -14.59 -32.68 84.71
C GLN A 9 -15.95 -33.35 84.96
N ALA A 10 -16.58 -33.09 86.10
CA ALA A 10 -17.93 -33.59 86.40
C ALA A 10 -18.98 -33.01 85.45
N HIS A 11 -18.91 -31.71 85.14
CA HIS A 11 -19.78 -31.07 84.17
C HIS A 11 -19.55 -31.63 82.75
N GLY A 12 -18.30 -31.81 82.33
CA GLY A 12 -17.96 -32.43 81.05
C GLY A 12 -18.47 -33.87 80.93
N PHE A 13 -18.41 -34.64 82.01
CA PHE A 13 -18.94 -36.00 82.07
C PHE A 13 -20.47 -36.03 81.92
N MET A 14 -21.20 -35.16 82.64
CA MET A 14 -22.67 -35.06 82.51
C MET A 14 -23.10 -34.63 81.09
N MET A 15 -22.43 -33.64 80.51
CA MET A 15 -22.70 -33.20 79.13
C MET A 15 -22.34 -34.27 78.09
N GLY A 16 -21.29 -35.06 78.33
CA GLY A 16 -20.94 -36.23 77.52
C GLY A 16 -22.06 -37.28 77.51
N ARG A 17 -22.62 -37.62 78.68
CA ARG A 17 -23.73 -38.57 78.80
C ARG A 17 -25.01 -38.06 78.13
N LEU A 18 -25.35 -36.77 78.32
CA LEU A 18 -26.53 -36.15 77.68
C LEU A 18 -26.42 -36.16 76.15
N SER A 19 -25.23 -35.82 75.62
CA SER A 19 -25.01 -35.84 74.17
C SER A 19 -24.98 -37.26 73.58
N SER A 20 -24.44 -38.25 74.31
CA SER A 20 -24.49 -39.66 73.93
C SER A 20 -25.92 -40.22 73.94
N GLY A 21 -26.69 -39.93 74.99
CA GLY A 21 -28.09 -40.34 75.09
C GLY A 21 -28.97 -39.73 73.99
N LEU A 22 -28.70 -38.49 73.56
CA LEU A 22 -29.46 -37.84 72.48
C LEU A 22 -29.12 -38.38 71.09
N LEU A 23 -27.84 -38.69 70.83
CA LEU A 23 -27.36 -39.08 69.49
C LEU A 23 -27.37 -40.59 69.25
N MET A 24 -27.18 -41.40 70.29
CA MET A 24 -27.08 -42.87 70.18
C MET A 24 -28.13 -43.62 71.01
N ALA A 25 -29.04 -42.91 71.71
CA ALA A 25 -30.02 -43.48 72.64
C ALA A 25 -29.42 -44.32 73.78
N ASP A 26 -28.10 -44.27 73.97
CA ASP A 26 -27.35 -44.96 75.01
C ASP A 26 -26.45 -43.95 75.78
N PRO A 27 -26.79 -43.64 77.04
CA PRO A 27 -26.03 -42.70 77.86
C PRO A 27 -24.75 -43.29 78.46
N ASP A 28 -24.51 -44.60 78.37
CA ASP A 28 -23.34 -45.30 78.94
C ASP A 28 -22.39 -45.87 77.86
N ALA A 29 -22.52 -45.41 76.61
CA ALA A 29 -21.66 -45.84 75.50
C ALA A 29 -20.17 -45.57 75.81
N PRO A 30 -19.27 -46.58 75.72
CA PRO A 30 -17.86 -46.45 76.09
C PRO A 30 -17.03 -45.58 75.13
N GLU A 31 -17.51 -45.39 73.89
CA GLU A 31 -16.90 -44.49 72.92
C GLU A 31 -17.76 -43.26 72.70
N SER A 32 -17.15 -42.07 72.69
CA SER A 32 -17.85 -40.83 72.40
C SER A 32 -18.48 -40.89 70.99
N PRO A 33 -19.75 -40.49 70.80
CA PRO A 33 -20.46 -40.64 69.53
C PRO A 33 -19.81 -39.89 68.36
N LEU A 34 -19.07 -38.82 68.65
CA LEU A 34 -18.35 -38.00 67.68
C LEU A 34 -16.84 -38.26 67.66
N GLY A 35 -16.32 -39.21 68.45
CA GLY A 35 -14.87 -39.41 68.63
C GLY A 35 -14.11 -39.67 67.33
N ARG A 36 -14.67 -40.51 66.45
CA ARG A 36 -14.12 -40.77 65.11
C ARG A 36 -14.13 -39.52 64.23
N THR A 37 -15.22 -38.76 64.25
CA THR A 37 -15.38 -37.53 63.48
C THR A 37 -14.43 -36.43 63.98
N THR A 38 -14.34 -36.21 65.29
CA THR A 38 -13.45 -35.22 65.89
C THR A 38 -11.98 -35.55 65.63
N ARG A 39 -11.56 -36.82 65.78
CA ARG A 39 -10.20 -37.24 65.42
C ARG A 39 -9.93 -37.07 63.93
N GLY A 40 -10.90 -37.40 63.07
CA GLY A 40 -10.81 -37.19 61.62
C GLY A 40 -10.65 -35.71 61.25
N VAL A 41 -11.42 -34.81 61.87
CA VAL A 41 -11.32 -33.36 61.67
C VAL A 41 -9.97 -32.82 62.14
N VAL A 42 -9.51 -33.23 63.33
CA VAL A 42 -8.20 -32.79 63.86
C VAL A 42 -7.07 -33.27 62.95
N PHE A 43 -7.10 -34.53 62.51
CA PHE A 43 -6.09 -35.07 61.62
C PHE A 43 -6.14 -34.40 60.24
N GLY A 44 -7.33 -34.16 59.69
CA GLY A 44 -7.51 -33.42 58.44
C GLY A 44 -6.98 -31.99 58.53
N LEU A 45 -7.21 -31.30 59.65
CA LEU A 45 -6.68 -29.97 59.89
C LEU A 45 -5.15 -29.96 59.98
N LEU A 46 -4.56 -30.93 60.70
CA LEU A 46 -3.10 -31.08 60.78
C LEU A 46 -2.48 -31.34 59.41
N VAL A 47 -3.07 -32.23 58.61
CA VAL A 47 -2.60 -32.51 57.24
C VAL A 47 -2.72 -31.27 56.35
N THR A 48 -3.82 -30.52 56.46
CA THR A 48 -4.02 -29.29 55.69
C THR A 48 -2.98 -28.23 56.05
N VAL A 49 -2.70 -28.05 57.34
CA VAL A 49 -1.64 -27.15 57.83
C VAL A 49 -0.26 -27.60 57.32
N LEU A 50 0.04 -28.90 57.36
CA LEU A 50 1.29 -29.46 56.85
C LEU A 50 1.47 -29.22 55.35
N ILE A 51 0.43 -29.45 54.55
CA ILE A 51 0.44 -29.19 53.10
C ILE A 51 0.62 -27.68 52.85
N GLY A 52 -0.11 -26.83 53.58
CA GLY A 52 0.03 -25.38 53.47
C GLY A 52 1.43 -24.88 53.82
N ALA A 53 2.02 -25.41 54.89
CA ALA A 53 3.39 -25.10 55.28
C ALA A 53 4.40 -25.58 54.23
N GLY A 54 4.24 -26.80 53.71
CA GLY A 54 5.07 -27.35 52.64
C GLY A 54 5.01 -26.51 51.36
N ALA A 55 3.81 -26.12 50.94
CA ALA A 55 3.61 -25.25 49.78
C ALA A 55 4.24 -23.85 49.99
N THR A 56 4.15 -23.30 51.20
CA THR A 56 4.75 -22.00 51.54
C THR A 56 6.28 -22.05 51.47
N VAL A 57 6.89 -23.07 52.08
CA VAL A 57 8.35 -23.28 52.02
C VAL A 57 8.82 -23.51 50.58
N TYR A 58 8.08 -24.30 49.81
CA TYR A 58 8.38 -24.54 48.40
C TYR A 58 8.30 -23.25 47.57
N GLY A 59 7.27 -22.43 47.77
CA GLY A 59 7.12 -21.14 47.09
C GLY A 59 8.22 -20.12 47.44
N LEU A 60 8.75 -20.15 48.67
CA LEU A 60 9.86 -19.31 49.10
C LEU A 60 11.22 -19.78 48.55
N LEU A 61 11.44 -21.09 48.44
CA LEU A 61 12.68 -21.67 47.91
C LEU A 61 12.77 -21.57 46.38
N ARG A 62 11.63 -21.66 45.68
CA ARG A 62 11.53 -21.43 44.24
C ARG A 62 10.54 -20.29 43.98
N PRO A 63 10.94 -19.03 44.22
CA PRO A 63 10.13 -17.89 43.81
C PRO A 63 9.94 -18.00 42.30
N GLY A 64 8.69 -18.15 41.86
CA GLY A 64 8.38 -18.36 40.46
C GLY A 64 8.95 -17.23 39.60
N GLY A 65 9.72 -17.59 38.58
CA GLY A 65 10.17 -16.71 37.52
C GLY A 65 9.89 -17.41 36.19
N ASN A 66 9.21 -16.74 35.28
CA ASN A 66 9.09 -17.28 33.93
C ASN A 66 10.45 -17.04 33.25
N ASP A 67 11.28 -18.06 33.10
CA ASP A 67 12.59 -17.98 32.40
C ASP A 67 12.52 -18.47 30.96
N THR A 68 11.33 -18.80 30.44
CA THR A 68 11.20 -19.33 29.07
C THR A 68 11.69 -18.33 28.03
N TRP A 69 11.56 -17.03 28.31
CA TRP A 69 12.02 -15.95 27.44
C TRP A 69 13.53 -15.87 27.26
N ARG A 70 14.32 -16.55 28.10
CA ARG A 70 15.78 -16.60 27.95
C ARG A 70 16.22 -17.61 26.88
N LYS A 71 15.31 -18.47 26.42
CA LYS A 71 15.61 -19.61 25.54
C LYS A 71 15.41 -19.23 24.06
N GLY A 72 16.45 -18.69 23.45
CA GLY A 72 16.40 -18.19 22.08
C GLY A 72 15.93 -16.75 22.02
N GLU A 73 15.53 -16.29 20.84
CA GLU A 73 15.14 -14.89 20.63
C GLU A 73 13.68 -14.66 21.02
N HIS A 74 13.45 -13.66 21.88
CA HIS A 74 12.13 -13.37 22.40
C HIS A 74 11.87 -11.87 22.52
N LEU A 75 10.63 -11.49 22.22
CA LEU A 75 10.08 -10.22 22.64
C LEU A 75 9.54 -10.39 24.06
N VAL A 76 10.20 -9.77 25.03
CA VAL A 76 9.85 -9.85 26.44
C VAL A 76 8.99 -8.67 26.81
N VAL A 77 7.76 -8.94 27.24
CA VAL A 77 6.81 -7.91 27.64
C VAL A 77 6.67 -7.95 29.16
N ASN A 78 7.01 -6.84 29.81
CA ASN A 78 6.74 -6.67 31.22
C ASN A 78 5.25 -6.41 31.41
N ARG A 79 4.52 -7.39 31.97
CA ARG A 79 3.07 -7.30 32.18
C ARG A 79 2.67 -6.19 33.15
N ASP A 80 3.54 -5.83 34.11
CA ASP A 80 3.21 -4.85 35.14
C ASP A 80 3.35 -3.40 34.64
N THR A 81 4.26 -3.15 33.70
CA THR A 81 4.58 -1.80 33.20
C THR A 81 4.24 -1.58 31.73
N GLY A 82 4.01 -2.65 30.97
CA GLY A 82 3.90 -2.62 29.51
C GLY A 82 5.23 -2.38 28.79
N ALA A 83 6.36 -2.28 29.52
CA ALA A 83 7.67 -2.10 28.91
C ALA A 83 8.06 -3.33 28.09
N ARG A 84 8.65 -3.10 26.91
CA ARG A 84 8.99 -4.14 25.94
C ARG A 84 10.50 -4.18 25.74
N TYR A 85 11.05 -5.38 25.81
CA TYR A 85 12.47 -5.62 25.67
C TYR A 85 12.71 -6.72 24.64
N LEU A 86 13.77 -6.61 23.86
CA LEU A 86 14.25 -7.67 23.01
C LEU A 86 15.35 -8.43 23.74
N TRP A 87 15.23 -9.76 23.73
CA TRP A 87 16.27 -10.68 24.17
C TRP A 87 16.74 -11.47 22.95
N THR A 88 18.01 -11.29 22.57
CA THR A 88 18.64 -12.02 21.44
C THR A 88 19.44 -13.24 21.92
N GLY A 89 19.73 -13.33 23.22
CA GLY A 89 20.58 -14.38 23.79
C GLY A 89 22.07 -14.26 23.43
N THR A 90 22.50 -13.17 22.80
CA THR A 90 23.89 -12.98 22.34
C THR A 90 24.79 -12.27 23.35
N ASP A 91 24.29 -11.19 23.97
CA ASP A 91 25.05 -10.33 24.90
C ASP A 91 24.58 -10.43 26.36
N GLY A 92 23.48 -11.15 26.60
CA GLY A 92 22.91 -11.34 27.93
C GLY A 92 22.17 -10.13 28.49
N VAL A 93 21.75 -9.20 27.61
CA VAL A 93 21.16 -7.92 28.01
C VAL A 93 19.73 -7.78 27.45
N LEU A 94 18.85 -7.11 28.20
CA LEU A 94 17.52 -6.72 27.73
C LEU A 94 17.60 -5.37 27.01
N HIS A 95 17.32 -5.35 25.71
CA HIS A 95 17.29 -4.11 24.93
C HIS A 95 15.88 -3.55 24.88
N PRO A 96 15.59 -2.36 25.45
CA PRO A 96 14.29 -1.73 25.29
C PRO A 96 13.99 -1.53 23.79
N VAL A 97 12.84 -2.02 23.31
CA VAL A 97 12.51 -1.92 21.88
C VAL A 97 11.52 -0.79 21.63
N ARG A 98 11.80 0.04 20.62
CA ARG A 98 10.98 1.22 20.29
C ARG A 98 9.60 0.86 19.74
N ASN A 99 9.48 -0.24 19.01
CA ASN A 99 8.22 -0.70 18.46
C ASN A 99 8.23 -2.19 18.09
N TYR A 100 7.05 -2.77 17.93
CA TYR A 100 6.87 -4.17 17.56
C TYR A 100 7.51 -4.51 16.19
N ALA A 101 7.38 -3.62 15.20
CA ALA A 101 7.99 -3.83 13.88
C ALA A 101 9.51 -3.98 13.96
N SER A 102 10.18 -3.14 14.76
CA SER A 102 11.62 -3.23 15.00
C SER A 102 12.00 -4.53 15.71
N ALA A 103 11.20 -4.97 16.68
CA ALA A 103 11.44 -6.25 17.35
C ALA A 103 11.43 -7.40 16.34
N ARG A 104 10.43 -7.44 15.46
CA ARG A 104 10.27 -8.45 14.39
C ARG A 104 11.36 -8.37 13.32
N LEU A 105 11.87 -7.19 13.01
CA LEU A 105 12.99 -7.03 12.10
C LEU A 105 14.29 -7.59 12.68
N ILE A 106 14.53 -7.44 13.98
CA ILE A 106 15.75 -7.92 14.64
C ILE A 106 15.64 -9.42 14.97
N GLY A 107 14.56 -9.84 15.63
CA GLY A 107 14.34 -11.22 16.08
C GLY A 107 13.60 -12.13 15.08
N GLY A 108 13.40 -11.65 13.85
CA GLY A 108 12.84 -12.43 12.75
C GLY A 108 11.31 -12.64 12.77
N SER A 109 10.84 -13.36 11.74
CA SER A 109 9.42 -13.65 11.49
C SER A 109 8.78 -14.64 12.45
N ASP A 110 9.57 -15.37 13.23
CA ASP A 110 9.08 -16.35 14.21
C ASP A 110 9.27 -15.86 15.65
N LEU A 111 9.60 -14.57 15.84
CA LEU A 111 9.79 -13.96 17.14
C LEU A 111 8.55 -14.17 18.02
N LYS A 112 8.74 -14.91 19.12
CA LYS A 112 7.67 -15.18 20.08
C LYS A 112 7.65 -14.11 21.15
N SER A 113 6.47 -13.59 21.44
CA SER A 113 6.24 -12.70 22.58
C SER A 113 6.03 -13.52 23.85
N VAL A 114 6.67 -13.11 24.94
CA VAL A 114 6.53 -13.73 26.26
C VAL A 114 6.23 -12.65 27.30
N ASP A 115 5.09 -12.78 27.96
CA ASP A 115 4.73 -11.92 29.09
C ASP A 115 5.37 -12.42 30.39
N VAL A 116 6.03 -11.51 31.09
CA VAL A 116 6.70 -11.79 32.38
C VAL A 116 6.41 -10.68 33.38
N SER A 117 6.51 -11.00 34.67
CA SER A 117 6.44 -10.00 35.74
C SER A 117 7.74 -9.21 35.83
N THR A 118 7.68 -8.01 36.40
CA THR A 118 8.86 -7.18 36.70
C THR A 118 9.86 -7.94 37.57
N ALA A 119 9.37 -8.78 38.51
CA ALA A 119 10.22 -9.61 39.35
C ALA A 119 11.11 -10.58 38.55
N SER A 120 10.62 -11.08 37.40
CA SER A 120 11.37 -12.01 36.54
C SER A 120 12.50 -11.34 35.75
N LEU A 121 12.53 -10.00 35.69
CA LEU A 121 13.50 -9.20 34.93
C LEU A 121 14.61 -8.59 35.80
N ARG A 122 14.49 -8.63 37.13
CA ARG A 122 15.30 -7.81 38.06
C ARG A 122 16.81 -8.03 37.95
N ASP A 123 17.23 -9.26 37.71
CA ASP A 123 18.64 -9.64 37.73
C ASP A 123 19.29 -9.58 36.33
N VAL A 124 18.66 -8.91 35.38
CA VAL A 124 19.14 -8.83 33.99
C VAL A 124 19.50 -7.41 33.63
N PRO A 125 20.73 -7.15 33.14
CA PRO A 125 21.13 -5.83 32.71
C PRO A 125 20.20 -5.31 31.60
N VAL A 126 19.90 -4.01 31.64
CA VAL A 126 19.16 -3.32 30.58
C VAL A 126 20.15 -2.52 29.74
N GLY A 127 20.10 -2.75 28.43
CA GLY A 127 21.03 -2.19 27.46
C GLY A 127 20.51 -0.92 26.80
N THR A 128 21.20 -0.52 25.74
CA THR A 128 20.76 0.59 24.90
C THR A 128 19.46 0.23 24.16
N PRO A 129 18.52 1.19 24.02
CA PRO A 129 17.30 0.95 23.27
C PRO A 129 17.58 0.62 21.79
N ALA A 130 16.85 -0.35 21.25
CA ALA A 130 16.94 -0.79 19.86
C ALA A 130 15.68 -0.43 19.06
N GLY A 131 15.84 -0.25 17.76
CA GLY A 131 14.74 -0.09 16.80
C GLY A 131 14.68 1.26 16.09
N ILE A 132 13.80 1.33 15.10
CA ILE A 132 13.61 2.45 14.19
C ILE A 132 12.57 3.41 14.76
N PRO A 133 12.90 4.68 15.05
CA PRO A 133 11.93 5.67 15.49
C PRO A 133 10.78 5.84 14.48
N GLY A 134 9.53 5.88 14.96
CA GLY A 134 8.34 6.08 14.12
C GLY A 134 7.82 4.84 13.39
N ALA A 135 8.51 3.70 13.47
CA ALA A 135 7.99 2.45 12.93
C ALA A 135 6.77 1.95 13.74
N PRO A 136 5.81 1.26 13.09
CA PRO A 136 4.52 0.94 13.70
C PRO A 136 4.63 -0.12 14.80
N ASP A 137 3.72 0.00 15.76
CA ASP A 137 3.54 -0.97 16.84
C ASP A 137 2.56 -2.10 16.53
N THR A 138 1.86 -1.98 15.41
CA THR A 138 0.92 -2.99 14.93
C THR A 138 1.36 -3.43 13.55
N LEU A 139 1.36 -4.74 13.34
CA LEU A 139 1.55 -5.35 12.03
C LEU A 139 0.27 -6.12 11.70
N PRO A 140 -0.28 -5.97 10.49
CA PRO A 140 -1.43 -6.77 10.08
C PRO A 140 -1.03 -8.24 9.98
N ASP A 141 -1.97 -9.11 10.29
CA ASP A 141 -1.81 -10.54 10.00
C ASP A 141 -1.79 -10.76 8.48
N PRO A 142 -1.17 -11.84 7.98
CA PRO A 142 -1.11 -12.11 6.54
C PRO A 142 -2.49 -12.12 5.85
N GLY A 143 -3.54 -12.56 6.54
CA GLY A 143 -4.92 -12.56 6.03
C GLY A 143 -5.64 -11.20 6.08
N ARG A 144 -5.00 -10.17 6.64
CA ARG A 144 -5.51 -8.79 6.71
C ARG A 144 -4.72 -7.83 5.81
N LEU A 145 -3.89 -8.37 4.92
CA LEU A 145 -3.24 -7.59 3.88
C LEU A 145 -4.28 -7.16 2.86
N ASP A 146 -4.30 -5.86 2.56
CA ASP A 146 -5.15 -5.30 1.52
C ASP A 146 -4.59 -5.67 0.14
N ALA A 147 -5.38 -6.42 -0.63
CA ALA A 147 -5.10 -6.78 -2.01
C ALA A 147 -6.02 -6.05 -2.99
N GLY A 148 -6.80 -5.08 -2.50
CA GLY A 148 -7.69 -4.26 -3.31
C GLY A 148 -6.92 -3.32 -4.23
N ALA A 149 -7.63 -2.80 -5.23
CA ALA A 149 -7.07 -1.80 -6.12
C ALA A 149 -6.78 -0.50 -5.37
N TRP A 150 -5.75 0.20 -5.82
CA TRP A 150 -5.43 1.55 -5.38
C TRP A 150 -5.85 2.50 -6.48
N HIS A 151 -6.64 3.50 -6.11
CA HIS A 151 -7.13 4.51 -7.02
C HIS A 151 -6.53 5.86 -6.66
N MET A 152 -6.14 6.61 -7.68
CA MET A 152 -5.70 7.99 -7.52
C MET A 152 -6.61 8.88 -8.34
N CYS A 153 -7.34 9.74 -7.64
CA CYS A 153 -8.38 10.58 -8.19
C CYS A 153 -7.96 12.04 -8.15
N VAL A 154 -8.34 12.79 -9.19
CA VAL A 154 -8.30 14.26 -9.15
C VAL A 154 -9.72 14.74 -8.94
N THR A 155 -9.94 15.49 -7.87
CA THR A 155 -11.23 16.12 -7.54
C THR A 155 -11.11 17.65 -7.64
N GLY A 156 -12.20 18.37 -7.38
CA GLY A 156 -12.19 19.83 -7.38
C GLY A 156 -11.11 20.44 -6.45
N PRO A 157 -10.77 21.73 -6.62
CA PRO A 157 -9.73 22.38 -5.83
C PRO A 157 -10.04 22.40 -4.33
N ASP A 158 -11.32 22.29 -3.95
CA ASP A 158 -11.79 22.27 -2.56
C ASP A 158 -11.69 20.88 -1.88
N GLY A 159 -11.10 19.88 -2.55
CA GLY A 159 -10.83 18.57 -1.99
C GLY A 159 -11.73 17.46 -2.53
N ALA A 160 -11.82 16.36 -1.78
CA ALA A 160 -12.53 15.16 -2.17
C ALA A 160 -14.04 15.43 -2.31
N LEU A 161 -14.59 15.15 -3.50
CA LEU A 161 -16.03 15.26 -3.77
C LEU A 161 -16.67 13.86 -3.77
N PRO A 162 -17.96 13.73 -3.39
CA PRO A 162 -18.66 12.44 -3.42
C PRO A 162 -18.77 11.83 -4.82
N THR A 163 -18.62 12.66 -5.86
CA THR A 163 -18.64 12.23 -7.26
C THR A 163 -17.74 13.12 -8.10
N THR A 164 -17.06 12.52 -9.08
CA THR A 164 -16.36 13.22 -10.17
C THR A 164 -17.21 13.33 -11.43
N SER A 165 -18.46 12.81 -11.41
CA SER A 165 -19.37 12.73 -12.56
C SER A 165 -20.22 14.00 -12.78
N GLY A 166 -20.05 15.02 -11.95
CA GLY A 166 -20.64 16.34 -12.13
C GLY A 166 -19.65 17.26 -12.85
N GLY A 167 -20.14 18.07 -13.80
CA GLY A 167 -19.32 19.05 -14.51
C GLY A 167 -18.48 19.88 -13.55
N VAL A 168 -17.27 20.24 -13.99
CA VAL A 168 -16.31 21.04 -13.23
C VAL A 168 -17.05 22.26 -12.65
N PRO A 169 -17.19 22.39 -11.31
CA PRO A 169 -17.78 23.58 -10.72
C PRO A 169 -16.92 24.74 -11.16
N ASP A 170 -17.50 25.64 -11.96
CA ASP A 170 -16.95 26.91 -12.44
C ASP A 170 -15.46 27.09 -12.17
N ALA A 171 -14.61 26.49 -13.02
CA ALA A 171 -13.16 26.61 -12.93
C ALA A 171 -12.68 27.98 -13.45
N GLY A 172 -13.34 29.06 -13.01
CA GLY A 172 -12.80 30.42 -13.05
C GLY A 172 -11.54 30.61 -12.20
N VAL A 173 -10.97 29.53 -11.67
CA VAL A 173 -9.75 29.53 -10.87
C VAL A 173 -8.76 28.52 -11.42
N ASP A 174 -7.57 28.98 -11.81
CA ASP A 174 -6.40 28.21 -12.25
C ASP A 174 -5.75 27.44 -11.07
N ARG A 175 -6.57 26.79 -10.23
CA ARG A 175 -6.11 26.00 -9.09
C ARG A 175 -6.08 24.52 -9.47
N PRO A 176 -4.97 23.81 -9.20
CA PRO A 176 -4.88 22.37 -9.43
C PRO A 176 -5.95 21.64 -8.61
N GLY A 177 -6.58 20.64 -9.22
CA GLY A 177 -7.50 19.76 -8.50
C GLY A 177 -6.77 19.00 -7.38
N ALA A 178 -7.48 18.72 -6.28
CA ALA A 178 -6.91 17.95 -5.19
C ALA A 178 -6.68 16.50 -5.62
N THR A 179 -5.51 15.95 -5.32
CA THR A 179 -5.19 14.54 -5.59
C THR A 179 -5.50 13.69 -4.36
N THR A 180 -6.38 12.70 -4.53
CA THR A 180 -6.83 11.80 -3.47
C THR A 180 -6.42 10.37 -3.79
N VAL A 181 -5.90 9.65 -2.80
CA VAL A 181 -5.61 8.21 -2.91
C VAL A 181 -6.66 7.44 -2.12
N VAL A 182 -7.28 6.47 -2.77
CA VAL A 182 -8.20 5.51 -2.16
C VAL A 182 -7.58 4.13 -2.26
N ALA A 183 -7.22 3.56 -1.11
CA ALA A 183 -6.60 2.24 -1.01
C ALA A 183 -7.64 1.23 -0.49
N GLY A 184 -7.81 0.12 -1.21
CA GLY A 184 -8.56 -1.05 -0.71
C GLY A 184 -10.07 -0.91 -0.62
N ALA A 185 -10.64 0.23 -1.04
CA ALA A 185 -12.08 0.46 -1.01
C ALA A 185 -12.69 0.24 -2.40
N PRO A 186 -13.87 -0.41 -2.49
CA PRO A 186 -14.58 -0.51 -3.75
C PRO A 186 -15.02 0.88 -4.22
N LEU A 187 -14.79 1.17 -5.49
CA LEU A 187 -15.24 2.40 -6.14
C LEU A 187 -16.04 2.05 -7.40
N ASP A 188 -17.15 2.75 -7.59
CA ASP A 188 -17.86 2.74 -8.87
C ASP A 188 -17.12 3.68 -9.83
N SER A 189 -16.39 3.11 -10.79
CA SER A 189 -15.64 3.86 -11.81
C SER A 189 -16.15 3.55 -13.21
N GLN A 190 -16.17 4.56 -14.08
CA GLN A 190 -16.40 4.39 -15.51
C GLN A 190 -15.10 4.61 -16.27
N ASP A 191 -14.75 3.65 -17.14
CA ASP A 191 -13.60 3.79 -18.00
C ASP A 191 -13.80 4.90 -19.03
N VAL A 192 -12.73 5.63 -19.31
CA VAL A 192 -12.70 6.65 -20.37
C VAL A 192 -13.01 6.02 -21.73
N GLY A 193 -12.73 4.73 -21.93
CA GLY A 193 -12.92 4.03 -23.21
C GLY A 193 -11.69 4.12 -24.11
N GLY A 194 -11.68 3.32 -25.17
CA GLY A 194 -10.50 3.16 -26.03
C GLY A 194 -10.31 4.27 -27.07
N ASP A 195 -11.35 5.08 -27.29
CA ASP A 195 -11.51 6.11 -28.32
C ASP A 195 -11.54 7.54 -27.75
N ARG A 196 -11.49 7.68 -26.42
CA ARG A 196 -11.46 8.98 -25.73
C ARG A 196 -10.20 9.12 -24.90
N GLY A 197 -9.74 10.35 -24.74
CA GLY A 197 -8.64 10.73 -23.84
C GLY A 197 -9.02 11.94 -23.01
N VAL A 198 -8.25 12.22 -21.97
CA VAL A 198 -8.46 13.38 -21.09
C VAL A 198 -7.27 14.32 -21.24
N LEU A 199 -7.55 15.58 -21.59
CA LEU A 199 -6.53 16.62 -21.66
C LEU A 199 -6.26 17.15 -20.24
N VAL A 200 -5.02 17.04 -19.80
CA VAL A 200 -4.59 17.49 -18.46
C VAL A 200 -3.40 18.45 -18.55
N ARG A 201 -3.24 19.30 -17.52
CA ARG A 201 -2.13 20.24 -17.41
C ARG A 201 -1.40 20.05 -16.07
N GLY A 202 -0.10 19.81 -16.14
CA GLY A 202 0.75 19.66 -14.95
C GLY A 202 1.15 21.01 -14.31
N PRO A 203 1.83 20.97 -13.15
CA PRO A 203 2.30 22.18 -12.46
C PRO A 203 3.33 23.01 -13.24
N ASP A 204 4.09 22.36 -14.14
CA ASP A 204 5.03 22.98 -15.09
C ASP A 204 4.31 23.59 -16.32
N ARG A 205 2.97 23.61 -16.26
CA ARG A 205 2.03 23.98 -17.32
C ARG A 205 2.03 23.03 -18.51
N THR A 206 2.88 22.00 -18.56
CA THR A 206 2.95 21.07 -19.69
C THR A 206 1.63 20.34 -19.81
N GLU A 207 1.13 20.25 -21.04
CA GLU A 207 -0.14 19.62 -21.34
C GLU A 207 0.10 18.20 -21.81
N TYR A 208 -0.73 17.29 -21.31
CA TYR A 208 -0.65 15.86 -21.60
C TYR A 208 -2.01 15.37 -22.06
N LEU A 209 -2.01 14.48 -23.05
CA LEU A 209 -3.16 13.63 -23.33
C LEU A 209 -3.03 12.37 -22.46
N VAL A 210 -3.97 12.19 -21.53
CA VAL A 210 -4.11 10.94 -20.77
C VAL A 210 -4.95 9.99 -21.60
N TRP A 211 -4.33 8.89 -22.03
CA TRP A 211 -4.98 7.89 -22.88
C TRP A 211 -4.47 6.50 -22.51
N ARG A 212 -5.41 5.57 -22.26
CA ARG A 212 -5.12 4.17 -21.92
C ARG A 212 -4.05 3.99 -20.84
N GLY A 213 -4.17 4.74 -19.74
CA GLY A 213 -3.25 4.66 -18.60
C GLY A 213 -1.88 5.31 -18.84
N SER A 214 -1.66 5.94 -19.99
CA SER A 214 -0.42 6.64 -20.31
C SER A 214 -0.61 8.16 -20.34
N ARG A 215 0.46 8.89 -20.01
CA ARG A 215 0.56 10.35 -20.23
C ARG A 215 1.40 10.64 -21.47
N LEU A 216 0.81 11.30 -22.45
CA LEU A 216 1.44 11.65 -23.71
C LEU A 216 1.64 13.17 -23.76
N ALA A 217 2.88 13.63 -23.66
CA ALA A 217 3.16 15.07 -23.64
C ALA A 217 2.82 15.70 -25.00
N LEU A 218 2.05 16.79 -25.01
CA LEU A 218 1.80 17.56 -26.22
C LEU A 218 2.96 18.52 -26.43
N ASP A 219 3.70 18.34 -27.52
CA ASP A 219 4.84 19.20 -27.82
C ASP A 219 4.37 20.60 -28.23
N ARG A 220 4.83 21.60 -27.48
CA ARG A 220 4.45 23.00 -27.73
C ARG A 220 5.17 23.60 -28.93
N ALA A 221 6.39 23.14 -29.22
CA ALA A 221 7.20 23.71 -30.30
C ALA A 221 6.58 23.40 -31.68
N SER A 222 5.96 22.22 -31.82
CA SER A 222 5.26 21.77 -33.02
C SER A 222 3.76 22.05 -33.03
N ASP A 223 3.25 22.82 -32.05
CA ASP A 223 1.82 23.14 -31.92
C ASP A 223 0.89 21.91 -31.91
N ALA A 224 1.34 20.82 -31.28
CA ALA A 224 0.67 19.51 -31.33
C ALA A 224 -0.78 19.54 -30.83
N ARG A 225 -1.10 20.44 -29.88
CA ARG A 225 -2.47 20.59 -29.37
C ARG A 225 -3.45 21.01 -30.46
N ASN A 226 -3.10 22.04 -31.24
CA ASN A 226 -3.96 22.52 -32.31
C ASN A 226 -3.96 21.57 -33.49
N ALA A 227 -2.80 20.99 -33.82
CA ALA A 227 -2.65 19.99 -34.87
C ALA A 227 -3.60 18.78 -34.68
N LEU A 228 -3.84 18.39 -33.42
CA LEU A 228 -4.73 17.28 -33.07
C LEU A 228 -6.18 17.70 -32.78
N GLY A 229 -6.53 18.97 -32.97
CA GLY A 229 -7.89 19.46 -32.79
C GLY A 229 -8.30 19.76 -31.34
N TYR A 230 -7.36 19.80 -30.40
CA TYR A 230 -7.63 20.08 -28.97
C TYR A 230 -7.53 21.57 -28.61
N GLY A 231 -7.51 22.46 -29.60
CA GLY A 231 -7.35 23.91 -29.38
C GLY A 231 -8.48 24.54 -28.57
N SER A 232 -9.71 24.03 -28.70
CA SER A 232 -10.89 24.47 -27.96
C SER A 232 -11.09 23.77 -26.61
N GLU A 233 -10.36 22.68 -26.35
CA GLU A 233 -10.56 21.87 -25.14
C GLU A 233 -9.86 22.51 -23.94
N GLN A 234 -10.51 22.55 -22.78
CA GLN A 234 -9.88 23.05 -21.56
C GLN A 234 -9.11 21.93 -20.86
N ALA A 235 -7.79 22.10 -20.73
CA ALA A 235 -6.95 21.15 -20.01
C ALA A 235 -7.24 21.18 -18.51
N MET A 236 -7.53 20.02 -17.93
CA MET A 236 -7.78 19.89 -16.49
C MET A 236 -6.48 20.04 -15.69
N PRO A 237 -6.36 21.01 -14.77
CA PRO A 237 -5.18 21.15 -13.92
C PRO A 237 -5.02 19.97 -12.96
N VAL A 238 -3.85 19.31 -12.97
CA VAL A 238 -3.54 18.13 -12.14
C VAL A 238 -2.22 18.29 -11.39
N SER A 239 -2.03 17.49 -10.34
CA SER A 239 -0.78 17.46 -9.58
C SER A 239 0.32 16.67 -10.29
N ALA A 240 1.57 16.86 -9.88
CA ALA A 240 2.68 16.02 -10.33
C ALA A 240 2.49 14.55 -9.90
N ALA A 241 2.01 14.31 -8.68
CA ALA A 241 1.72 12.96 -8.18
C ALA A 241 0.69 12.24 -9.07
N PHE A 242 -0.32 12.96 -9.58
CA PHE A 242 -1.28 12.39 -10.50
C PHE A 242 -0.62 11.93 -11.81
N LEU A 243 0.24 12.76 -12.38
CA LEU A 243 0.96 12.43 -13.61
C LEU A 243 1.96 11.29 -13.39
N ASP A 244 2.59 11.20 -12.23
CA ASP A 244 3.62 10.21 -11.94
C ASP A 244 3.07 8.78 -11.77
N ALA A 245 1.78 8.60 -11.44
CA ALA A 245 1.19 7.26 -11.45
C ALA A 245 0.72 6.79 -12.84
N LEU A 246 0.73 7.67 -13.84
CA LEU A 246 0.44 7.29 -15.23
C LEU A 246 1.74 6.84 -15.91
N ALA A 247 1.63 5.83 -16.77
CA ALA A 247 2.79 5.37 -17.54
C ALA A 247 3.31 6.49 -18.45
N PRO A 248 4.62 6.80 -18.46
CA PRO A 248 5.16 7.79 -19.38
C PRO A 248 5.08 7.26 -20.81
N GLY A 249 4.47 8.03 -21.71
CA GLY A 249 4.45 7.74 -23.14
C GLY A 249 5.29 8.73 -23.95
N PRO A 250 5.44 8.50 -25.27
CA PRO A 250 6.16 9.41 -26.15
C PRO A 250 5.49 10.78 -26.19
N ALA A 251 6.28 11.82 -26.43
CA ALA A 251 5.73 13.13 -26.76
C ALA A 251 5.03 13.06 -28.12
N LEU A 252 3.83 13.63 -28.19
CA LEU A 252 3.08 13.86 -29.42
C LEU A 252 3.72 15.05 -30.14
N LYS A 253 4.58 14.72 -31.10
CA LYS A 253 5.29 15.66 -31.97
C LYS A 253 5.44 15.05 -33.37
N PRO A 254 5.55 15.87 -34.43
CA PRO A 254 5.78 15.37 -35.77
C PRO A 254 7.10 14.59 -35.85
N PRO A 255 7.21 13.59 -36.74
CA PRO A 255 8.48 12.92 -37.02
C PRO A 255 9.52 13.92 -37.53
N GLU A 256 10.78 13.70 -37.15
CA GLU A 256 11.89 14.53 -37.62
C GLU A 256 12.13 14.31 -39.12
N VAL A 257 12.36 15.40 -39.84
CA VAL A 257 12.59 15.38 -41.29
C VAL A 257 13.94 16.04 -41.60
N PRO A 258 15.03 15.25 -41.69
CA PRO A 258 16.34 15.79 -42.06
C PRO A 258 16.30 16.47 -43.43
N GLY A 259 16.77 17.71 -43.49
CA GLY A 259 16.75 18.54 -44.71
C GLY A 259 15.36 18.96 -45.17
N ARG A 260 14.41 19.10 -44.22
CA ARG A 260 13.13 19.77 -44.47
C ARG A 260 13.35 21.10 -45.20
N GLY A 261 12.56 21.35 -46.23
CA GLY A 261 12.68 22.54 -47.08
C GLY A 261 13.64 22.39 -48.25
N GLU A 262 14.43 21.32 -48.33
CA GLU A 262 15.26 21.04 -49.51
C GLU A 262 14.41 20.60 -50.71
N LYS A 263 14.94 20.83 -51.92
CA LYS A 263 14.29 20.42 -53.17
C LYS A 263 14.10 18.90 -53.23
N GLY A 264 12.85 18.46 -53.41
CA GLY A 264 12.48 17.08 -53.65
C GLY A 264 12.39 16.73 -55.15
N PRO A 265 12.12 15.45 -55.47
CA PRO A 265 11.87 15.01 -56.84
C PRO A 265 10.56 15.60 -57.41
N VAL A 266 10.31 15.43 -58.70
CA VAL A 266 9.01 15.75 -59.29
C VAL A 266 8.04 14.61 -58.94
N ILE A 267 6.94 14.92 -58.26
CA ILE A 267 5.93 13.93 -57.83
C ILE A 267 4.57 14.37 -58.37
N GLY A 268 3.91 13.52 -59.16
CA GLY A 268 2.63 13.85 -59.79
C GLY A 268 2.73 14.97 -60.83
N GLY A 269 3.89 15.11 -61.49
CA GLY A 269 4.13 16.14 -62.51
C GLY A 269 4.55 17.52 -61.97
N GLU A 270 4.57 17.70 -60.65
CA GLU A 270 4.95 18.97 -60.03
C GLU A 270 6.21 18.84 -59.15
N PRO A 271 7.03 19.90 -59.03
CA PRO A 271 8.10 19.96 -58.03
C PRO A 271 7.57 19.68 -56.63
N SER A 272 8.40 19.06 -55.79
CA SER A 272 8.10 18.83 -54.38
C SER A 272 9.24 19.33 -53.50
N THR A 273 8.95 19.42 -52.20
CA THR A 273 9.90 19.83 -51.16
C THR A 273 9.93 18.77 -50.07
N VAL A 274 11.13 18.43 -49.58
CA VAL A 274 11.28 17.50 -48.46
C VAL A 274 10.52 18.04 -47.24
N GLY A 275 9.66 17.22 -46.64
CA GLY A 275 8.72 17.58 -45.58
C GLY A 275 7.27 17.80 -46.02
N GLN A 276 6.98 17.77 -47.33
CA GLN A 276 5.60 17.82 -47.82
C GLN A 276 4.87 16.49 -47.64
N LEU A 277 3.54 16.57 -47.51
CA LEU A 277 2.65 15.42 -47.40
C LEU A 277 1.95 15.15 -48.72
N PHE A 278 1.72 13.88 -48.96
CA PHE A 278 1.05 13.35 -50.12
C PHE A 278 -0.06 12.42 -49.68
N GLU A 279 -1.23 12.59 -50.27
CA GLU A 279 -2.36 11.70 -50.08
C GLU A 279 -2.47 10.80 -51.30
N VAL A 280 -2.48 9.49 -51.07
CA VAL A 280 -2.66 8.50 -52.13
C VAL A 280 -4.01 7.84 -51.90
N SER A 281 -4.95 8.10 -52.80
CA SER A 281 -6.28 7.50 -52.79
C SER A 281 -6.30 6.28 -53.71
N VAL A 282 -6.84 5.16 -53.22
CA VAL A 282 -7.04 3.94 -54.00
C VAL A 282 -8.53 3.81 -54.34
N PRO A 283 -8.90 3.57 -55.61
CA PRO A 283 -10.31 3.34 -55.96
C PRO A 283 -10.93 2.21 -55.14
N GLY A 284 -12.05 2.50 -54.45
CA GLY A 284 -12.73 1.53 -53.57
C GLY A 284 -12.04 1.28 -52.23
N GLY A 285 -10.94 1.96 -51.93
CA GLY A 285 -10.20 1.88 -50.66
C GLY A 285 -10.11 3.23 -49.94
N GLY A 286 -9.42 3.23 -48.79
CA GLY A 286 -9.11 4.44 -48.04
C GLY A 286 -7.92 5.22 -48.61
N SER A 287 -7.80 6.48 -48.22
CA SER A 287 -6.61 7.30 -48.48
C SER A 287 -5.49 6.99 -47.50
N THR A 288 -4.24 7.07 -47.96
CA THR A 288 -3.04 6.89 -47.14
C THR A 288 -2.13 8.12 -47.24
N TYR A 289 -1.69 8.62 -46.09
CA TYR A 289 -0.76 9.75 -46.03
C TYR A 289 0.68 9.28 -46.14
N HIS A 290 1.47 10.03 -46.89
CA HIS A 290 2.89 9.78 -47.06
C HIS A 290 3.68 11.07 -46.89
N LEU A 291 4.78 11.00 -46.16
CA LEU A 291 5.73 12.08 -45.96
C LEU A 291 6.89 11.94 -46.93
N LEU A 292 7.22 13.02 -47.63
CA LEU A 292 8.42 13.05 -48.46
C LEU A 292 9.67 13.32 -47.62
N ARG A 293 10.56 12.34 -47.56
CA ARG A 293 11.93 12.46 -47.03
C ARG A 293 12.94 12.48 -48.17
N LYS A 294 14.22 12.71 -47.86
CA LYS A 294 15.32 12.67 -48.86
C LYS A 294 15.41 11.32 -49.58
N ASP A 295 15.10 10.24 -48.87
CA ASP A 295 15.15 8.86 -49.35
C ASP A 295 13.87 8.41 -50.08
N GLY A 296 12.78 9.18 -49.99
CA GLY A 296 11.53 8.92 -50.69
C GLY A 296 10.28 9.13 -49.83
N LEU A 297 9.13 8.67 -50.34
CA LEU A 297 7.84 8.69 -49.66
C LEU A 297 7.76 7.59 -48.60
N VAL A 298 7.46 7.98 -47.36
CA VAL A 298 7.29 7.08 -46.21
C VAL A 298 5.84 7.19 -45.71
N PRO A 299 5.13 6.06 -45.47
CA PRO A 299 3.76 6.10 -44.97
C PRO A 299 3.69 6.72 -43.57
N LEU A 300 2.65 7.50 -43.31
CA LEU A 300 2.31 8.05 -42.01
C LEU A 300 0.96 7.53 -41.53
N SER A 301 0.82 7.37 -40.22
CA SER A 301 -0.49 7.29 -39.58
C SER A 301 -1.25 8.62 -39.70
N GLY A 302 -2.57 8.59 -39.54
CA GLY A 302 -3.38 9.82 -39.50
C GLY A 302 -2.95 10.78 -38.39
N LEU A 303 -2.50 10.24 -37.25
CA LEU A 303 -1.95 11.01 -36.13
C LEU A 303 -0.68 11.76 -36.54
N GLU A 304 0.29 11.06 -37.13
CA GLU A 304 1.53 11.69 -37.59
C GLU A 304 1.27 12.70 -38.70
N ALA A 305 0.35 12.40 -39.61
CA ALA A 305 -0.03 13.32 -40.67
C ALA A 305 -0.61 14.63 -40.12
N ALA A 306 -1.53 14.55 -39.15
CA ALA A 306 -2.08 15.72 -38.48
C ALA A 306 -0.98 16.54 -37.78
N LEU A 307 -0.06 15.88 -37.07
CA LEU A 307 1.07 16.54 -36.42
C LEU A 307 2.00 17.24 -37.40
N VAL A 308 2.29 16.66 -38.56
CA VAL A 308 3.15 17.31 -39.57
C VAL A 308 2.42 18.50 -40.24
N LEU A 309 1.12 18.39 -40.51
CA LEU A 309 0.36 19.48 -41.11
C LEU A 309 0.16 20.67 -40.15
N GLY A 310 0.10 20.42 -38.85
CA GLY A 310 0.02 21.48 -37.84
C GLY A 310 1.37 22.09 -37.43
N ASP A 311 2.49 21.48 -37.82
CA ASP A 311 3.83 21.89 -37.38
C ASP A 311 4.28 23.21 -38.03
N PRO A 312 4.54 24.28 -37.23
CA PRO A 312 5.00 25.56 -37.74
C PRO A 312 6.31 25.49 -38.53
N ALA A 313 7.22 24.58 -38.18
CA ALA A 313 8.46 24.40 -38.93
C ALA A 313 8.20 23.74 -40.29
N THR A 314 7.21 22.84 -40.39
CA THR A 314 6.78 22.28 -41.68
C THR A 314 6.13 23.35 -42.55
N GLN A 315 5.23 24.15 -41.98
CA GLN A 315 4.63 25.30 -42.66
C GLN A 315 5.68 26.24 -43.24
N LYS A 316 6.66 26.63 -42.41
CA LYS A 316 7.72 27.55 -42.80
C LYS A 316 8.61 26.96 -43.88
N ASP A 317 9.17 25.77 -43.66
CA ASP A 317 10.28 25.27 -44.45
C ASP A 317 9.81 24.48 -45.69
N ALA A 318 8.79 23.62 -45.55
CA ALA A 318 8.31 22.77 -46.64
C ALA A 318 7.20 23.43 -47.49
N TYR A 319 6.41 24.33 -46.89
CA TYR A 319 5.30 25.02 -47.56
C TYR A 319 5.53 26.52 -47.79
N GLN A 320 6.71 27.03 -47.42
CA GLN A 320 7.11 28.44 -47.64
C GLN A 320 6.14 29.43 -46.97
N GLY A 321 5.66 29.08 -45.77
CA GLY A 321 4.72 29.88 -44.98
C GLY A 321 3.24 29.69 -45.36
N ARG A 322 2.92 28.96 -46.43
CA ARG A 322 1.53 28.65 -46.80
C ARG A 322 0.98 27.53 -45.93
N SER A 323 -0.34 27.50 -45.77
CA SER A 323 -1.04 26.42 -45.04
C SER A 323 -0.62 25.04 -45.57
N PRO A 324 -0.14 24.13 -44.71
CA PRO A 324 0.18 22.77 -45.12
C PRO A 324 -1.08 22.01 -45.54
N GLU A 325 -1.05 21.42 -46.72
CA GLU A 325 -2.11 20.56 -47.24
C GLU A 325 -1.47 19.32 -47.89
N ALA A 326 -2.09 18.16 -47.71
CA ALA A 326 -1.62 16.94 -48.36
C ALA A 326 -1.97 16.99 -49.85
N ARG A 327 -0.96 16.87 -50.72
CA ARG A 327 -1.18 16.87 -52.17
C ARG A 327 -1.66 15.50 -52.64
N ALA A 328 -2.82 15.45 -53.29
CA ALA A 328 -3.35 14.21 -53.87
C ALA A 328 -2.48 13.74 -55.05
N VAL A 329 -2.07 12.46 -55.02
CA VAL A 329 -1.28 11.83 -56.09
C VAL A 329 -1.75 10.41 -56.37
N GLY A 330 -1.50 9.94 -57.60
CA GLY A 330 -1.81 8.58 -58.01
C GLY A 330 -0.85 7.53 -57.43
N ALA A 331 -1.24 6.26 -57.51
CA ALA A 331 -0.42 5.13 -57.06
C ALA A 331 0.91 4.99 -57.82
N ASP A 332 1.03 5.59 -59.00
CA ASP A 332 2.26 5.66 -59.80
C ASP A 332 3.36 6.48 -59.10
N ALA A 333 3.00 7.49 -58.32
CA ALA A 333 3.93 8.27 -57.51
C ALA A 333 4.61 7.40 -56.44
N LEU A 334 3.84 6.55 -55.76
CA LEU A 334 4.39 5.58 -54.79
C LEU A 334 5.29 4.56 -55.48
N ARG A 335 4.88 4.01 -56.63
CA ARG A 335 5.70 3.05 -57.38
C ARG A 335 7.09 3.61 -57.73
N THR A 336 7.18 4.92 -57.97
CA THR A 336 8.40 5.57 -58.46
C THR A 336 9.26 6.16 -57.33
N HIS A 337 8.64 6.65 -56.25
CA HIS A 337 9.31 7.45 -55.22
C HIS A 337 9.23 6.88 -53.81
N ARG A 338 8.72 5.66 -53.61
CA ARG A 338 8.71 5.03 -52.29
C ARG A 338 10.12 4.89 -51.73
N ALA A 339 10.30 5.26 -50.47
CA ALA A 339 11.58 5.07 -49.79
C ALA A 339 11.93 3.58 -49.71
N LYS A 340 13.21 3.23 -49.89
CA LYS A 340 13.68 1.87 -49.63
C LYS A 340 13.61 1.66 -48.12
N GLU A 341 12.82 0.66 -47.70
CA GLU A 341 12.56 0.34 -46.31
C GLU A 341 13.87 0.28 -45.52
N THR A 342 14.12 1.31 -44.70
CA THR A 342 15.20 1.28 -43.72
C THR A 342 14.50 0.87 -42.43
N ALA A 343 14.82 -0.33 -41.94
CA ALA A 343 14.17 -1.00 -40.82
C ALA A 343 13.72 -0.02 -39.73
N ALA A 344 12.41 0.03 -39.47
CA ALA A 344 11.83 0.81 -38.40
C ALA A 344 12.51 0.44 -37.07
N ALA A 345 13.13 1.42 -36.43
CA ALA A 345 13.55 1.31 -35.05
C ALA A 345 12.29 1.16 -34.18
N GLY A 346 12.04 -0.07 -33.76
CA GLY A 346 11.31 -0.42 -32.53
C GLY A 346 9.92 0.19 -32.37
N SER A 347 8.93 -0.44 -33.00
CA SER A 347 7.61 -0.55 -32.38
C SER A 347 7.75 -1.37 -31.07
N ALA A 348 8.01 -0.73 -29.94
CA ALA A 348 7.58 -1.26 -28.66
C ALA A 348 6.05 -1.00 -28.62
N GLY A 349 5.15 -1.96 -28.71
CA GLY A 349 5.22 -3.36 -28.34
C GLY A 349 4.28 -3.55 -27.14
N ALA A 350 2.99 -3.70 -27.45
CA ALA A 350 1.85 -4.18 -26.64
C ALA A 350 1.61 -3.54 -25.26
#